data_AF-A0A1Y2ISH6-F1
#
_entry.id   AF-A0A1Y2ISH6-F1
#
_cell.length_a   1.000
_cell.length_b   1.000
_cell.length_c   1.000
_cell.angle_alpha   90.00
_cell.angle_beta   90.00
_cell.angle_gamma   90.00
#
_symmetry.space_group_name_H-M   'P 1'
#
loop_
_entity.id
_entity.type
_entity.pdbx_description
1 polymer ?
#
loop_
_entity_poly.entity_id
_entity_poly.type
_entity_poly.pdbx_seq_one_letter_code
_entity_poly.pdbx_strand_id
1 'polypeptide(L)'
;FYHQGQLRFEASVNEHNVGYLLGRTVSRAKHALSASSTCEEDESLWHQRCSHVNLNALRSVVKKGLVSGLVLRSKRKPDPICEPCLAGKLNCHSIPRFASRKHTPIALVHTDLKGPLPVPTPEGH
;
A
#
# COMPACT_ATOMS: atom_id res chain seq x y z
N PHE A 1 8.33 34.20 -8.76
CA PHE A 1 7.11 34.12 -9.59
C PHE A 1 6.21 35.31 -9.30
N TYR A 2 6.00 36.14 -10.32
CA TYR A 2 5.09 37.27 -10.26
C TYR A 2 3.77 36.89 -10.93
N HIS A 3 2.64 37.24 -10.31
CA HIS A 3 1.32 37.11 -10.92
C HIS A 3 0.58 38.43 -10.73
N GLN A 4 0.13 39.02 -11.84
CA GLN A 4 -0.51 40.35 -11.87
C GLN A 4 0.37 41.43 -11.22
N GLY A 5 1.68 41.42 -11.49
CA GLY A 5 2.63 42.40 -10.95
C GLY A 5 3.00 42.22 -9.47
N GLN A 6 2.42 41.24 -8.76
CA GLN A 6 2.73 40.96 -7.36
C GLN A 6 3.61 39.71 -7.22
N LEU A 7 4.68 39.79 -6.44
CA LEU A 7 5.51 38.63 -6.09
C LEU A 7 4.68 37.64 -5.26
N ARG A 8 4.50 36.41 -5.75
CA ARG A 8 3.68 35.37 -5.11
C ARG A 8 4.51 34.31 -4.39
N PHE A 9 5.62 33.91 -5.00
CA PHE A 9 6.61 33.05 -4.36
C PHE A 9 8.00 33.31 -4.96
N GLU A 10 9.02 33.15 -4.15
CA GLU A 10 10.44 33.23 -4.49
C GLU A 10 11.05 31.84 -4.32
N ALA A 11 11.90 31.46 -5.26
CA ALA A 11 12.65 30.21 -5.19
C ALA A 11 14.14 30.57 -5.12
N SER A 12 14.84 30.03 -4.14
CA SER A 12 16.28 30.24 -3.95
C SER A 12 16.97 28.90 -3.73
N VAL A 13 18.21 28.76 -4.20
CA VAL A 13 19.03 27.56 -3.95
C VAL A 13 20.26 28.00 -3.18
N ASN A 14 20.58 27.29 -2.10
CA ASN A 14 21.79 27.60 -1.33
C ASN A 14 23.03 26.89 -1.90
N GLU A 15 24.20 27.15 -1.32
CA GLU A 15 25.49 26.55 -1.72
C GLU A 15 25.54 25.02 -1.56
N HIS A 16 24.59 24.44 -0.82
CA HIS A 16 24.45 23.00 -0.61
C HIS A 16 23.41 22.35 -1.54
N ASN A 17 23.00 23.03 -2.62
CA ASN A 17 21.97 22.59 -3.56
C ASN A 17 20.59 22.30 -2.93
N VAL A 18 20.29 22.94 -1.79
CA VAL A 18 18.96 22.86 -1.18
C VAL A 18 18.09 23.98 -1.76
N GLY A 19 17.00 23.59 -2.41
CA GLY A 19 16.00 24.50 -2.93
C GLY A 19 15.01 24.92 -1.84
N TYR A 20 14.82 26.23 -1.67
CA TYR A 20 13.80 26.84 -0.82
C TYR A 20 12.71 27.45 -1.69
N LEU A 21 11.46 27.27 -1.28
CA LEU A 21 10.30 27.93 -1.87
C LEU A 21 9.65 28.81 -0.81
N LEU A 22 9.86 30.12 -0.91
CA LEU A 22 9.33 31.13 -0.01
C LEU A 22 8.04 31.69 -0.61
N GLY A 23 6.91 31.39 0.00
CA GLY A 23 5.60 31.88 -0.42
C GLY A 23 4.71 32.18 0.77
N ARG A 24 3.67 32.99 0.54
CA ARG A 24 2.60 33.21 1.53
C ARG A 24 1.33 32.51 1.07
N THR A 25 0.82 31.59 1.89
CA THR A 25 -0.50 31.00 1.67
C THR A 25 -1.56 31.99 2.13
N VAL A 26 -2.36 32.51 1.21
CA VAL A 26 -3.54 33.31 1.55
C VAL A 26 -4.72 32.35 1.69
N SER A 27 -5.30 32.23 2.89
CA SER A 27 -6.50 31.40 3.10
C SER A 27 -7.70 32.07 2.41
N ARG A 28 -7.96 31.72 1.14
CA ARG A 28 -9.22 32.07 0.48
C ARG A 28 -10.35 31.18 1.03
N ALA A 29 -10.91 31.58 2.15
CA ALA A 29 -11.99 30.87 2.86
C ALA A 29 -13.20 30.50 1.96
N LYS A 30 -13.47 31.29 0.91
CA LYS A 30 -14.67 31.13 0.07
C LYS A 30 -14.50 30.21 -1.15
N HIS A 31 -13.27 29.87 -1.54
CA HIS A 31 -13.01 29.00 -2.71
C HIS A 31 -12.25 27.71 -2.38
N ALA A 32 -11.70 27.59 -1.17
CA ALA A 32 -11.06 26.35 -0.71
C ALA A 32 -12.07 25.20 -0.56
N LEU A 33 -13.34 25.50 -0.24
CA LEU A 33 -14.40 24.47 -0.17
C LEU A 33 -14.74 23.85 -1.53
N SER A 34 -14.60 24.60 -2.62
CA SER A 34 -14.96 24.17 -3.98
C SER A 34 -13.79 23.52 -4.75
N ALA A 35 -12.56 23.65 -4.25
CA ALA A 35 -11.37 23.01 -4.84
C ALA A 35 -11.06 21.63 -4.23
N SER A 36 -11.67 21.31 -3.08
CA SER A 36 -11.80 19.91 -2.71
C SER A 36 -12.85 19.33 -3.64
N SER A 37 -12.41 18.69 -4.73
CA SER A 37 -13.24 17.68 -5.38
C SER A 37 -13.84 16.85 -4.25
N THR A 38 -15.16 16.95 -4.05
CA THR A 38 -15.88 16.13 -3.07
C THR A 38 -15.94 14.74 -3.67
N CYS A 39 -14.78 14.09 -3.76
CA CYS A 39 -14.71 12.66 -3.97
C CYS A 39 -15.58 12.09 -2.87
N GLU A 40 -16.65 11.40 -3.24
CA GLU A 40 -17.50 10.70 -2.30
C GLU A 40 -16.59 9.94 -1.32
N GLU A 41 -16.70 10.22 -0.02
CA GLU A 41 -15.91 9.56 1.01
C GLU A 41 -16.44 8.12 1.16
N ASP A 42 -16.09 7.28 0.18
CA ASP A 42 -16.55 5.91 0.04
C ASP A 42 -15.48 4.91 0.47
N GLU A 43 -15.88 3.64 0.56
CA GLU A 43 -14.97 2.57 0.97
C GLU A 43 -13.77 2.42 0.03
N SER A 44 -13.94 2.70 -1.27
CA SER A 44 -12.87 2.61 -2.28
C SER A 44 -11.80 3.68 -2.05
N LEU A 45 -12.21 4.91 -1.80
CA LEU A 45 -11.29 6.02 -1.55
C LEU A 45 -10.47 5.78 -0.29
N TRP A 46 -11.14 5.36 0.79
CA TRP A 46 -10.44 5.04 2.04
C TRP A 46 -9.54 3.81 1.92
N HIS A 47 -9.95 2.79 1.15
CA HIS A 47 -9.10 1.66 0.80
C HIS A 47 -7.79 2.13 0.15
N GLN A 48 -7.86 3.04 -0.83
CA GLN A 48 -6.66 3.58 -1.50
C GLN A 48 -5.82 4.47 -0.57
N ARG A 49 -6.45 5.37 0.19
CA ARG A 49 -5.76 6.27 1.14
C ARG A 49 -5.03 5.53 2.26
N CYS A 50 -5.55 4.39 2.69
CA CYS A 50 -4.96 3.54 3.72
C CYS A 50 -4.06 2.44 3.11
N SER A 51 -3.35 2.76 2.02
CA SER A 51 -2.38 1.87 1.37
C SER A 51 -2.96 0.49 1.03
N HIS A 52 -4.18 0.47 0.50
CA HIS A 52 -4.86 -0.74 0.03
C HIS A 52 -5.17 -1.78 1.12
N VAL A 53 -5.49 -1.32 2.34
CA VAL A 53 -5.94 -2.17 3.45
C VAL A 53 -7.16 -3.02 3.05
N ASN A 54 -7.30 -4.22 3.61
CA ASN A 54 -8.45 -5.09 3.35
C ASN A 54 -9.78 -4.36 3.66
N LEU A 55 -10.74 -4.40 2.72
CA LEU A 55 -12.07 -3.78 2.88
C LEU A 55 -12.80 -4.25 4.14
N ASN A 56 -12.67 -5.52 4.53
CA ASN A 56 -13.27 -6.03 5.76
C ASN A 56 -12.62 -5.43 7.01
N ALA A 57 -11.31 -5.21 6.98
CA ALA A 57 -10.60 -4.54 8.06
C ALA A 57 -11.02 -3.07 8.16
N LEU A 58 -11.12 -2.38 7.02
CA LEU A 58 -11.63 -1.01 6.93
C LEU A 58 -13.04 -0.91 7.55
N ARG A 59 -13.97 -1.77 7.12
CA ARG A 59 -15.33 -1.85 7.67
C ARG A 59 -15.35 -2.14 9.17
N SER A 60 -14.49 -3.04 9.64
CA SER A 60 -14.38 -3.35 11.07
C SER A 60 -13.91 -2.13 11.87
N VAL A 61 -12.92 -1.40 11.38
CA VAL A 61 -12.38 -0.20 12.03
C VAL A 61 -13.47 0.88 12.15
N VAL A 62 -14.23 1.12 11.08
CA VAL A 62 -15.35 2.08 11.11
C VAL A 62 -16.46 1.61 12.04
N LYS A 63 -16.90 0.36 11.91
CA LYS A 63 -18.00 -0.21 12.73
C LYS A 63 -17.69 -0.18 14.22
N LYS A 64 -16.42 -0.40 14.59
CA LYS A 64 -15.96 -0.42 15.99
C LYS A 64 -15.51 0.97 16.49
N GLY A 65 -15.54 2.00 15.65
CA GLY A 65 -15.12 3.36 16.02
C GLY A 65 -13.66 3.44 16.47
N LEU A 66 -12.76 2.65 15.87
CA LEU A 66 -11.36 2.53 16.33
C LEU A 66 -10.46 3.70 15.91
N VAL A 67 -10.93 4.58 15.02
CA VAL A 67 -10.16 5.70 14.48
C VAL A 67 -11.02 6.97 14.41
N SER A 68 -10.40 8.12 14.66
CA SER A 68 -11.00 9.43 14.47
C SER A 68 -10.78 9.95 13.04
N GLY A 69 -11.80 10.59 12.46
CA GLY A 69 -11.66 11.29 11.17
C GLY A 69 -11.88 10.42 9.92
N LEU A 70 -12.10 9.12 10.08
CA LEU A 70 -12.55 8.25 9.00
C LEU A 70 -14.07 8.29 8.93
N VAL A 71 -14.60 8.91 7.87
CA VAL A 71 -16.05 9.03 7.64
C VAL A 71 -16.40 8.36 6.32
N LEU A 72 -17.35 7.42 6.34
CA LEU A 72 -17.94 6.84 5.14
C LEU A 72 -19.26 7.54 4.85
N ARG A 73 -19.25 8.55 3.96
CA ARG A 73 -20.44 9.33 3.61
C ARG A 73 -21.28 8.65 2.53
N SER A 74 -20.62 7.93 1.64
CA SER A 74 -21.27 7.24 0.54
C SER A 74 -21.37 5.74 0.79
N LYS A 75 -22.51 5.16 0.41
CA LYS A 75 -22.75 3.71 0.43
C LYS A 75 -22.41 3.05 -0.91
N ARG A 76 -21.68 3.74 -1.79
CA ARG A 76 -21.22 3.17 -3.06
C ARG A 76 -20.41 1.90 -2.76
N LYS A 77 -20.80 0.80 -3.41
CA LYS A 77 -20.04 -0.44 -3.29
C LYS A 77 -18.69 -0.27 -3.97
N PRO A 78 -17.59 -0.70 -3.32
CA PRO A 78 -16.29 -0.69 -3.96
C PRO A 78 -16.26 -1.65 -5.15
N ASP A 79 -15.39 -1.37 -6.11
CA ASP A 79 -15.08 -2.31 -7.18
C ASP A 79 -14.59 -3.63 -6.55
N PRO A 80 -15.16 -4.79 -6.92
CA PRO A 80 -14.63 -6.07 -6.45
C PRO A 80 -13.15 -6.29 -6.83
N ILE A 81 -12.67 -5.63 -7.89
CA ILE A 81 -11.30 -5.75 -8.39
C ILE A 81 -10.57 -4.43 -8.14
N CYS A 82 -9.49 -4.50 -7.36
CA CYS A 82 -8.53 -3.41 -7.22
C CYS A 82 -7.24 -3.84 -7.93
N GLU A 83 -6.97 -3.30 -9.12
CA GLU A 83 -5.79 -3.66 -9.93
C GLU A 83 -4.45 -3.54 -9.15
N PRO A 84 -4.20 -2.45 -8.38
CA PRO A 84 -2.99 -2.37 -7.54
C PRO A 84 -2.91 -3.47 -6.49
N CYS A 85 -4.04 -3.85 -5.88
CA CYS A 85 -4.07 -4.98 -4.96
C CYS A 85 -3.76 -6.29 -5.67
N LEU A 86 -4.34 -6.51 -6.86
CA LEU A 86 -4.16 -7.74 -7.61
C LEU A 86 -2.71 -7.91 -8.05
N ALA A 87 -2.07 -6.83 -8.51
CA ALA A 87 -0.67 -6.83 -8.91
C ALA A 87 0.29 -6.93 -7.71
N GLY A 88 -0.04 -6.31 -6.58
CA GLY A 88 0.86 -6.18 -5.43
C GLY A 88 0.67 -7.21 -4.31
N LYS A 89 -0.53 -7.78 -4.15
CA LYS A 89 -0.78 -8.83 -3.15
C LYS A 89 -0.55 -10.19 -3.77
N LEU A 90 0.43 -10.92 -3.23
CA LEU A 90 0.58 -12.35 -3.48
C LEU A 90 -0.69 -13.05 -2.98
N ASN A 91 -1.56 -13.47 -3.90
CA ASN A 91 -2.67 -14.33 -3.54
C ASN A 91 -2.14 -15.74 -3.30
N CYS A 92 -2.20 -16.21 -2.06
CA CYS A 92 -2.04 -17.64 -1.81
C CYS A 92 -3.36 -18.32 -2.18
N HIS A 93 -3.43 -18.92 -3.36
CA HIS A 93 -4.50 -19.88 -3.65
C HIS A 93 -4.49 -20.97 -2.58
N SER A 94 -5.65 -21.56 -2.29
CA SER A 94 -5.73 -22.69 -1.37
C SER A 94 -4.75 -23.77 -1.84
N ILE A 95 -3.65 -23.94 -1.11
CA ILE A 95 -2.65 -24.96 -1.45
C ILE A 95 -3.31 -26.31 -1.13
N PRO A 96 -3.59 -27.14 -2.13
CA PRO A 96 -4.15 -28.46 -1.88
C PRO A 96 -3.17 -29.25 -1.00
N ARG A 97 -3.68 -29.76 0.12
CA ARG A 97 -2.88 -30.57 1.04
C ARG A 97 -2.83 -32.00 0.51
N PHE A 98 -1.74 -32.34 -0.18
CA PHE A 98 -1.48 -33.70 -0.67
C PHE A 98 -0.56 -34.53 0.24
N ALA A 99 -0.27 -34.04 1.45
CA ALA A 99 0.62 -34.74 2.36
C ALA A 99 0.01 -36.08 2.81
N SER A 100 0.63 -37.19 2.41
CA SER A 100 0.31 -38.53 2.92
C SER A 100 1.37 -38.95 3.95
N ARG A 101 0.94 -39.34 5.14
CA ARG A 101 1.82 -39.87 6.19
C ARG A 101 1.76 -41.39 6.17
N LYS A 102 2.91 -42.06 6.15
CA LYS A 102 2.99 -43.51 6.32
C LYS A 102 3.12 -43.85 7.81
N HIS A 103 2.41 -44.89 8.25
CA HIS A 103 2.35 -45.33 9.66
C HIS A 103 3.26 -46.52 9.96
N THR A 104 3.78 -47.18 8.94
CA THR A 104 4.72 -48.29 9.07
C THR A 104 6.16 -47.76 9.13
N PRO A 105 7.03 -48.28 10.01
CA PRO A 105 8.43 -47.88 10.05
C PRO A 105 9.11 -47.99 8.68
N ILE A 106 9.85 -46.95 8.28
CA ILE A 106 10.66 -46.90 7.04
C ILE A 106 9.84 -47.09 5.74
N ALA A 107 8.51 -46.96 5.78
CA ALA A 107 7.67 -47.16 4.59
C ALA A 107 7.85 -46.09 3.49
N LEU A 108 8.52 -44.98 3.78
CA LEU A 108 8.88 -43.96 2.80
C LEU A 108 10.13 -43.21 3.26
N VAL A 109 11.15 -43.18 2.42
CA VAL A 109 12.38 -42.40 2.64
C VAL A 109 12.40 -41.27 1.61
N HIS A 110 12.52 -40.04 2.08
CA HIS A 110 12.77 -38.88 1.21
C HIS A 110 14.25 -38.53 1.34
N THR A 111 14.97 -38.56 0.23
CA THR A 111 16.35 -38.10 0.14
C THR A 111 16.39 -36.88 -0.76
N ASP A 112 17.11 -35.84 -0.34
CA ASP A 112 17.36 -34.65 -1.15
C ASP A 112 18.86 -34.44 -1.27
N LEU A 113 19.30 -33.94 -2.43
CA LEU A 113 20.69 -33.62 -2.68
C LEU A 113 20.88 -32.12 -2.53
N LYS A 114 21.83 -31.74 -1.69
CA LYS A 114 22.21 -30.35 -1.55
C LYS A 114 23.04 -29.91 -2.76
N GLY A 115 22.74 -28.73 -3.29
CA GLY A 115 23.51 -28.10 -4.37
C GLY A 115 24.97 -27.82 -3.98
N PRO A 116 25.80 -27.35 -4.94
CA PRO A 116 27.25 -27.36 -4.84
C PRO A 116 27.74 -26.79 -3.52
N LEU A 117 28.50 -27.61 -2.79
CA LEU A 117 29.08 -27.18 -1.53
C LEU A 117 30.26 -26.24 -1.81
N PRO A 118 30.48 -25.23 -0.95
CA PRO A 118 31.59 -24.29 -1.14
C PRO A 118 32.96 -24.97 -1.02
N VAL A 119 33.01 -26.19 -0.47
CA VAL A 119 34.22 -26.98 -0.31
C VAL A 119 34.01 -28.29 -1.09
N PRO A 120 34.92 -28.62 -2.02
CA PRO A 120 34.87 -29.90 -2.71
C PRO A 120 35.20 -31.02 -1.74
N THR A 121 34.56 -32.16 -1.96
CA THR A 121 34.94 -33.42 -1.33
C THR A 121 36.41 -33.76 -1.65
N PRO A 122 37.06 -34.64 -0.87
CA PRO A 122 38.41 -35.13 -1.18
C PRO A 122 38.53 -35.72 -2.59
N GLU A 123 37.45 -36.26 -3.16
CA GLU A 123 37.39 -36.74 -4.54
C GLU A 123 37.14 -35.63 -5.60
N GLY A 124 36.93 -34.37 -5.18
CA GLY A 124 36.78 -33.22 -6.07
C GLY A 124 35.36 -32.93 -6.56
N HIS A 125 34.34 -33.57 -5.97
CA HIS A 125 32.91 -33.31 -6.22
C HIS A 125 32.34 -32.27 -5.27
#